data_AF-A0A9N7Q8D2-F1
#
_entry.id   AF-A0A9N7Q8D2-F1
#
_cell.length_a   1.000
_cell.length_b   1.000
_cell.length_c   1.000
_cell.angle_alpha   90.00
_cell.angle_beta   90.00
_cell.angle_gamma   90.00
#
_symmetry.space_group_name_H-M   'P 1'
#
loop_
_entity.id
_entity.type
_entity.pdbx_description
1 polymer ?
#
loop_
_entity_poly.entity_id
_entity_poly.type
_entity_poly.pdbx_seq_one_letter_code
_entity_poly.pdbx_strand_id
1 'polypeptide(L)'
;MWRRKAEQAEKRNKELEDAETARKTAEMTELERERARADQAETARKQAEDRALRLQIAGETGLSIDILNDLNGADEATLRAQAERLAANVVKPPVQAGTNTRPAAGQGPSLDEKINAAYKAGNTLEVIRLKRESASK
;
A
#
# COMPACT_ATOMS: atom_id res chain seq x y z
N MET A 1 0.04 -70.71 -30.81
CA MET A 1 -1.05 -69.96 -30.15
C MET A 1 -0.63 -69.12 -28.94
N TRP A 2 0.47 -69.44 -28.24
CA TRP A 2 0.91 -68.70 -27.05
C TRP A 2 1.47 -67.29 -27.32
N ARG A 3 2.24 -67.08 -28.40
CA ARG A 3 2.82 -65.76 -28.73
C ARG A 3 1.77 -64.66 -28.95
N ARG A 4 0.68 -64.96 -29.66
CA ARG A 4 -0.43 -64.00 -29.88
C ARG A 4 -1.17 -63.63 -28.59
N LYS A 5 -1.27 -64.56 -27.63
CA LYS A 5 -1.88 -64.27 -26.31
C LYS A 5 -0.97 -63.39 -25.47
N ALA A 6 0.34 -63.62 -25.50
CA ALA A 6 1.32 -62.77 -24.81
C ALA A 6 1.31 -61.34 -25.37
N GLU A 7 1.30 -61.20 -26.68
CA GLU A 7 1.29 -59.90 -27.36
C GLU A 7 -0.02 -59.11 -27.11
N GLN A 8 -1.17 -59.79 -27.00
CA GLN A 8 -2.43 -59.15 -26.59
C GLN A 8 -2.42 -58.73 -25.12
N ALA A 9 -1.79 -59.51 -24.23
CA ALA A 9 -1.67 -59.17 -22.82
C ALA A 9 -0.76 -57.96 -22.61
N GLU A 10 0.36 -57.88 -23.32
CA GLU A 10 1.27 -56.72 -23.29
C GLU A 10 0.58 -55.45 -23.78
N LYS A 11 -0.18 -55.53 -24.89
CA LYS A 11 -0.96 -54.38 -25.38
C LYS A 11 -1.99 -53.90 -24.35
N ARG A 12 -2.73 -54.82 -23.73
CA ARG A 12 -3.70 -54.47 -22.68
C ARG A 12 -3.04 -53.86 -21.45
N ASN A 13 -1.89 -54.39 -21.01
CA ASN A 13 -1.18 -53.82 -19.87
C ASN A 13 -0.69 -52.41 -20.18
N LYS A 14 -0.18 -52.19 -21.39
CA LYS A 14 0.25 -50.87 -21.82
C LYS A 14 -0.91 -49.87 -21.89
N GLU A 15 -2.06 -50.29 -22.43
CA GLU A 15 -3.28 -49.47 -22.45
C GLU A 15 -3.77 -49.12 -21.03
N LEU A 16 -3.63 -50.04 -20.07
CA LEU A 16 -3.99 -49.78 -18.67
C LEU A 16 -3.01 -48.81 -18.00
N GLU A 17 -1.71 -48.94 -18.25
CA GLU A 17 -0.70 -47.99 -17.75
C GLU A 17 -0.90 -46.59 -18.33
N ASP A 18 -1.17 -46.48 -19.64
CA ASP A 18 -1.47 -45.21 -20.30
C ASP A 18 -2.76 -44.58 -19.74
N ALA A 19 -3.78 -45.39 -19.45
CA ALA A 19 -5.01 -44.92 -18.80
C ALA A 19 -4.78 -44.46 -17.35
N GLU A 20 -3.95 -45.17 -16.58
CA GLU A 20 -3.64 -44.81 -15.20
C GLU A 20 -2.84 -43.50 -15.13
N THR A 21 -1.86 -43.32 -16.01
CA THR A 21 -1.07 -42.09 -16.09
C THR A 21 -1.96 -40.91 -16.50
N ALA A 22 -2.84 -41.08 -17.47
CA ALA A 22 -3.80 -40.04 -17.86
C ALA A 22 -4.72 -39.63 -16.70
N ARG A 23 -5.22 -40.60 -15.91
CA ARG A 23 -6.04 -40.32 -14.72
C ARG A 23 -5.25 -39.55 -13.65
N LYS A 24 -4.03 -39.98 -13.35
CA LYS A 24 -3.14 -39.29 -12.40
C LYS A 24 -2.85 -37.84 -12.82
N THR A 25 -2.59 -37.62 -14.11
CA THR A 25 -2.38 -36.26 -14.63
C THR A 25 -3.64 -35.40 -14.51
N ALA A 26 -4.81 -35.97 -14.80
CA ALA A 26 -6.09 -35.27 -14.66
C ALA A 26 -6.38 -34.90 -13.19
N GLU A 27 -6.16 -35.84 -12.25
CA GLU A 27 -6.33 -35.62 -10.82
C GLU A 27 -5.38 -34.53 -10.28
N MET A 28 -4.12 -34.54 -10.72
CA MET A 28 -3.14 -33.49 -10.36
C MET A 28 -3.61 -32.12 -10.85
N THR A 29 -4.13 -32.04 -12.08
CA THR A 29 -4.65 -30.78 -12.65
C THR A 29 -5.88 -30.29 -11.88
N GLU A 30 -6.74 -31.21 -11.43
CA GLU A 30 -7.92 -30.86 -10.65
C GLU A 30 -7.57 -30.37 -9.24
N LEU A 31 -6.58 -31.01 -8.59
CA LEU A 31 -6.02 -30.54 -7.32
C LEU A 31 -5.39 -29.14 -7.44
N GLU A 32 -4.68 -28.86 -8.54
CA GLU A 32 -4.12 -27.53 -8.80
C GLU A 32 -5.21 -26.46 -8.95
N ARG A 33 -6.30 -26.77 -9.66
CA ARG A 33 -7.44 -25.85 -9.78
C ARG A 33 -8.11 -25.61 -8.43
N GLU A 34 -8.27 -26.65 -7.62
CA GLU A 34 -8.91 -26.53 -6.31
C GLU A 34 -8.04 -25.73 -5.34
N ARG A 35 -6.71 -25.91 -5.38
CA ARG A 35 -5.77 -25.05 -4.65
C ARG A 35 -5.87 -23.59 -5.09
N ALA A 36 -5.89 -23.32 -6.40
CA ALA A 36 -6.03 -21.95 -6.89
C ALA A 36 -7.35 -21.29 -6.42
N ARG A 37 -8.45 -22.05 -6.34
CA ARG A 37 -9.72 -21.58 -5.77
C ARG A 37 -9.60 -21.29 -4.28
N ALA A 38 -8.94 -22.16 -3.52
CA ALA A 38 -8.72 -21.99 -2.09
C ALA A 38 -7.89 -20.73 -1.80
N ASP A 39 -6.81 -20.50 -2.56
CA ASP A 39 -5.95 -19.32 -2.42
C ASP A 39 -6.71 -18.02 -2.75
N GLN A 40 -7.56 -18.05 -3.78
CA GLN A 40 -8.45 -16.92 -4.11
C GLN A 40 -9.45 -16.65 -3.00
N ALA A 41 -10.06 -17.70 -2.44
CA ALA A 41 -11.00 -17.58 -1.33
C ALA A 41 -10.32 -17.04 -0.06
N GLU A 42 -9.11 -17.50 0.26
CA GLU A 42 -8.34 -16.98 1.40
C GLU A 42 -7.97 -15.51 1.21
N THR A 43 -7.55 -15.12 0.00
CA THR A 43 -7.24 -13.73 -0.34
C THR A 43 -8.49 -12.84 -0.20
N ALA A 44 -9.63 -13.29 -0.72
CA ALA A 44 -10.90 -12.59 -0.58
C ALA A 44 -11.31 -12.46 0.90
N ARG A 45 -11.10 -13.52 1.70
CA ARG A 45 -11.38 -13.50 3.13
C ARG A 45 -10.51 -12.50 3.88
N LYS A 46 -9.20 -12.48 3.63
CA LYS A 46 -8.27 -11.50 4.20
C LYS A 46 -8.65 -10.06 3.83
N GLN A 47 -9.01 -9.81 2.57
CA GLN A 47 -9.47 -8.49 2.15
C GLN A 47 -10.77 -8.06 2.85
N ALA A 48 -11.69 -8.99 3.09
CA ALA A 48 -12.92 -8.71 3.83
C ALA A 48 -12.65 -8.43 5.32
N GLU A 49 -11.77 -9.22 5.94
CA GLU A 49 -11.32 -9.02 7.34
C GLU A 49 -10.63 -7.66 7.50
N ASP A 50 -9.71 -7.29 6.60
CA ASP A 50 -9.05 -5.98 6.61
C ASP A 50 -10.05 -4.81 6.47
N ARG A 51 -11.02 -4.93 5.56
CA ARG A 51 -12.06 -3.90 5.39
C ARG A 51 -12.93 -3.78 6.63
N ALA A 52 -13.30 -4.90 7.24
CA ALA A 52 -14.09 -4.91 8.47
C ALA A 52 -13.34 -4.21 9.61
N LEU A 53 -12.03 -4.47 9.76
CA LEU A 53 -11.20 -3.81 10.75
C LEU A 53 -11.13 -2.29 10.53
N ARG A 54 -10.92 -1.84 9.28
CA ARG A 54 -10.91 -0.40 8.95
C ARG A 54 -12.26 0.25 9.23
N LEU A 55 -13.36 -0.41 8.88
CA LEU A 55 -14.72 0.06 9.16
C LEU A 55 -14.97 0.20 10.66
N GLN A 56 -14.54 -0.78 11.47
CA GLN A 56 -14.68 -0.72 12.92
C GLN A 56 -13.90 0.47 13.50
N ILE A 57 -12.64 0.64 13.12
CA ILE A 57 -11.79 1.75 13.59
C ILE A 57 -12.35 3.11 13.15
N ALA A 58 -12.84 3.23 11.92
CA ALA A 58 -13.48 4.46 11.46
C ALA A 58 -14.76 4.77 12.23
N GLY A 59 -15.57 3.75 12.55
CA GLY A 59 -16.75 3.89 13.40
C GLY A 59 -16.41 4.34 14.82
N GLU A 60 -15.36 3.79 15.42
CA GLU A 60 -14.86 4.18 16.75
C GLU A 60 -14.34 5.62 16.78
N THR A 61 -13.74 6.10 15.70
CA THR A 61 -13.12 7.43 15.60
C THR A 61 -14.04 8.50 14.98
N GLY A 62 -15.23 8.12 14.50
CA GLY A 62 -16.18 9.03 13.86
C GLY A 62 -15.79 9.48 12.44
N LEU A 63 -14.97 8.71 11.74
CA LEU A 63 -14.55 9.00 10.36
C LEU A 63 -15.60 8.56 9.34
N SER A 64 -15.73 9.34 8.25
CA SER A 64 -16.57 8.95 7.11
C SER A 64 -15.99 7.74 6.37
N ILE A 65 -16.88 6.96 5.75
CA ILE A 65 -16.55 5.82 4.89
C ILE A 65 -15.60 6.22 3.75
N ASP A 66 -15.67 7.47 3.28
CA ASP A 66 -14.83 7.98 2.20
C ASP A 66 -13.33 7.98 2.56
N ILE A 67 -13.01 8.09 3.86
CA ILE A 67 -11.65 8.19 4.39
C ILE A 67 -11.05 6.79 4.65
N LEU A 68 -11.84 5.71 4.51
CA LEU A 68 -11.37 4.33 4.71
C LEU A 68 -10.27 3.92 3.74
N ASN A 69 -10.24 4.51 2.55
CA ASN A 69 -9.19 4.28 1.56
C ASN A 69 -7.87 4.97 1.95
N ASP A 70 -7.94 6.01 2.78
CA ASP A 70 -6.77 6.75 3.29
C ASP A 70 -6.18 6.10 4.56
N LEU A 71 -6.94 5.22 5.22
CA LEU A 71 -6.45 4.38 6.30
C LEU A 71 -5.57 3.27 5.73
N ASN A 72 -4.26 3.45 5.86
CA ASN A 72 -3.26 2.52 5.38
C ASN A 72 -2.30 2.15 6.51
N GLY A 73 -2.44 0.93 7.01
CA GLY A 73 -1.63 0.40 8.11
C GLY A 73 -1.61 -1.12 8.04
N ALA A 74 -0.47 -1.69 8.40
CA ALA A 74 -0.30 -3.15 8.47
C ALA A 74 -0.94 -3.74 9.73
N ASP A 75 -1.16 -2.91 10.77
CA ASP A 75 -1.59 -3.35 12.09
C ASP A 75 -2.70 -2.46 12.65
N GLU A 76 -3.57 -3.03 13.49
CA GLU A 76 -4.69 -2.33 14.16
C GLU A 76 -4.23 -1.06 14.89
N ALA A 77 -3.08 -1.09 15.56
CA ALA A 77 -2.51 0.05 16.28
C ALA A 77 -2.15 1.22 15.32
N THR A 78 -1.61 0.90 14.15
CA THR A 78 -1.25 1.91 13.14
C THR A 78 -2.49 2.52 12.51
N LEU A 79 -3.51 1.69 12.23
CA LEU A 79 -4.80 2.13 11.70
C LEU A 79 -5.53 3.03 12.69
N ARG A 80 -5.55 2.69 13.99
CA ARG A 80 -6.13 3.56 15.04
C ARG A 80 -5.41 4.90 15.14
N ALA A 81 -4.08 4.90 15.21
CA ALA A 81 -3.31 6.14 15.33
C ALA A 81 -3.50 7.07 14.11
N GLN A 82 -3.61 6.49 12.92
CA GLN A 82 -3.89 7.25 11.69
C GLN A 82 -5.34 7.75 11.66
N ALA A 83 -6.29 6.92 12.10
CA ALA A 83 -7.69 7.30 12.21
C ALA A 83 -7.90 8.44 13.20
N GLU A 84 -7.27 8.40 14.38
CA GLU A 84 -7.30 9.50 15.35
C GLU A 84 -6.69 10.78 14.80
N ARG A 85 -5.57 10.70 14.05
CA ARG A 85 -4.99 11.86 13.37
C ARG A 85 -5.93 12.47 12.35
N LEU A 86 -6.60 11.64 11.57
CA LEU A 86 -7.57 12.09 10.57
C LEU A 86 -8.81 12.69 11.24
N ALA A 87 -9.33 12.05 12.28
CA ALA A 87 -10.48 12.53 13.03
C ALA A 87 -10.19 13.89 13.69
N ALA A 88 -8.98 14.05 14.26
CA ALA A 88 -8.52 15.33 14.80
C ALA A 88 -8.46 16.44 13.73
N ASN A 89 -8.07 16.10 12.49
CA ASN A 89 -8.01 17.05 11.37
C ASN A 89 -9.38 17.32 10.71
N VAL A 90 -10.39 16.47 10.93
CA VAL A 90 -11.77 16.68 10.46
C VAL A 90 -12.56 17.52 11.47
N VAL A 91 -12.35 17.32 12.77
CA VAL A 91 -13.04 18.07 13.85
C VAL A 91 -12.41 19.44 14.09
N LYS A 92 -11.08 19.57 13.99
CA LYS A 92 -10.49 20.91 13.84
C LYS A 92 -10.64 21.30 12.37
N PRO A 93 -11.28 22.44 12.04
CA PRO A 93 -10.96 23.04 10.75
C PRO A 93 -9.44 23.15 10.65
N PRO A 94 -8.83 22.97 9.48
CA PRO A 94 -7.43 23.29 9.34
C PRO A 94 -7.30 24.74 9.78
N VAL A 95 -6.75 24.95 10.98
CA VAL A 95 -5.90 26.08 11.20
C VAL A 95 -4.72 25.75 10.29
N GLN A 96 -4.89 26.04 8.99
CA GLN A 96 -3.82 26.69 8.28
C GLN A 96 -3.32 27.70 9.29
N ALA A 97 -2.11 27.47 9.81
CA ALA A 97 -1.33 28.49 10.44
C ALA A 97 -1.00 29.50 9.32
N GLY A 98 -2.04 30.18 8.81
CA GLY A 98 -1.93 31.53 8.37
C GLY A 98 -1.54 32.29 9.61
N THR A 99 -0.23 32.47 9.78
CA THR A 99 0.28 33.67 10.43
C THR A 99 -0.20 34.85 9.60
N ASN A 100 -1.47 35.21 9.78
CA ASN A 100 -1.99 36.51 9.41
C ASN A 100 -1.47 37.49 10.47
N THR A 101 -0.17 37.75 10.47
CA THR A 101 0.30 39.08 10.85
C THR A 101 0.02 39.96 9.64
N ARG A 102 -1.14 40.61 9.69
CA ARG A 102 -1.45 41.95 9.20
C ARG A 102 -0.56 42.46 8.06
N PRO A 103 -1.11 42.84 6.88
CA PRO A 103 -0.33 43.49 5.84
C PRO A 103 0.12 44.87 6.34
N ALA A 104 1.30 44.94 6.95
CA ALA A 104 2.01 46.17 7.19
C ALA A 104 2.83 46.45 5.94
N ALA A 105 2.45 47.52 5.25
CA ALA A 105 3.10 48.04 4.07
C ALA A 105 4.64 48.05 4.20
N GLY A 106 5.32 47.62 3.13
CA GLY A 106 6.59 48.24 2.73
C GLY A 106 7.90 47.72 3.32
N GLN A 107 8.03 46.43 3.66
CA GLN A 107 9.36 45.84 3.88
C GLN A 107 9.60 44.75 2.85
N GLY A 108 10.52 45.01 1.92
CA GLY A 108 11.03 44.02 0.98
C GLY A 108 11.61 42.80 1.71
N PRO A 109 11.92 41.71 0.97
CA PRO A 109 12.27 40.42 1.56
C PRO A 109 13.34 40.58 2.64
N SER A 110 13.09 39.99 3.79
CA SER A 110 13.99 40.00 4.93
C SER A 110 15.34 39.37 4.56
N LEU A 111 16.39 39.71 5.30
CA LEU A 111 17.74 39.22 5.02
C LEU A 111 17.77 37.68 5.06
N ASP A 112 17.03 37.06 5.98
CA ASP A 112 16.89 35.60 6.10
C ASP A 112 16.17 34.98 4.89
N GLU A 113 15.14 35.64 4.35
CA GLU A 113 14.48 35.19 3.12
C GLU A 113 15.40 35.29 1.91
N LYS A 114 16.22 36.34 1.82
CA LYS A 114 17.24 36.48 0.76
C LYS A 114 18.31 35.40 0.87
N ILE A 115 18.76 35.09 2.09
CA ILE A 115 19.71 34.00 2.35
C ILE A 115 19.11 32.67 1.88
N ASN A 116 17.86 32.36 2.25
CA ASN A 116 17.19 31.14 1.85
C ASN A 116 16.95 31.06 0.34
N ALA A 117 16.61 32.17 -0.31
CA ALA A 117 16.47 32.25 -1.75
C ALA A 117 17.82 32.00 -2.46
N ALA A 118 18.91 32.58 -1.95
CA ALA A 118 20.26 32.37 -2.49
C ALA A 118 20.74 30.91 -2.29
N TYR A 119 20.39 30.27 -1.18
CA TYR A 119 20.62 28.84 -0.97
C TYR A 119 19.87 27.98 -2.00
N LYS A 120 18.59 28.27 -2.24
CA LYS A 120 17.78 27.55 -3.25
C LYS A 120 18.30 27.78 -4.67
N ALA A 121 18.83 28.97 -4.95
CA ALA A 121 19.43 29.31 -6.23
C ALA A 121 20.86 28.74 -6.39
N GLY A 122 21.43 28.10 -5.36
CA GLY A 122 22.80 27.58 -5.38
C GLY A 122 23.90 28.65 -5.44
N ASN A 123 23.56 29.92 -5.16
CA ASN A 123 24.51 31.02 -5.22
C ASN A 123 25.21 31.22 -3.86
N THR A 124 26.20 30.39 -3.59
CA THR A 124 26.92 30.32 -2.31
C THR A 124 27.64 31.61 -1.94
N LEU A 125 28.12 32.38 -2.93
CA LEU A 125 28.78 33.67 -2.68
C LEU A 125 27.80 34.70 -2.09
N GLU A 126 26.58 34.72 -2.62
CA GLU A 126 25.52 35.63 -2.15
C GLU A 126 25.05 35.25 -0.74
N VAL A 127 24.95 33.95 -0.45
CA VAL A 127 24.66 33.45 0.90
C VAL A 127 25.69 33.93 1.93
N ILE A 128 26.98 33.80 1.61
CA ILE A 128 28.07 34.18 2.53
C ILE A 128 28.04 35.69 2.79
N ARG A 129 27.82 36.48 1.74
CA ARG A 129 27.69 37.94 1.84
C ARG A 129 26.53 38.33 2.75
N LEU A 130 25.34 37.79 2.49
CA LEU A 130 24.13 38.12 3.25
C LEU A 130 24.22 37.66 4.72
N LYS A 131 24.84 36.50 4.99
CA LYS A 131 25.12 36.05 6.37
C LYS A 131 26.14 36.91 7.12
N ARG A 132 27.09 37.52 6.41
CA ARG A 132 28.02 38.49 7.03
C ARG A 132 27.30 39.79 7.36
N GLU A 133 26.41 40.26 6.48
CA GLU A 133 25.57 41.43 6.74
C GLU A 133 24.61 41.19 7.92
N SER A 134 24.15 39.95 8.15
CA SER A 134 23.30 39.61 9.30
C SER A 134 24.07 39.58 10.63
N ALA A 135 25.37 39.29 10.59
CA ALA A 135 26.23 39.19 11.78
C ALA A 135 26.83 40.54 12.22
N SER A 136 26.66 41.61 11.44
CA SER A 136 27.21 42.95 11.71
C SER A 136 26.19 43.92 12.33
N LYS A 137 25.00 43.45 12.71
CA LYS A 137 23.97 44.19 13.46
C LYS A 137 23.84 43.62 14.86
#